data_AF-A0A8S1P6E4-F1
#
_entry.id   AF-A0A8S1P6E4-F1
#
_cell.length_a   1.000
_cell.length_b   1.000
_cell.length_c   1.000
_cell.angle_alpha   90.00
_cell.angle_beta   90.00
_cell.angle_gamma   90.00
#
_symmetry.space_group_name_H-M   'P 1'
#
loop_
_entity.id
_entity.type
_entity.pdbx_description
1 polymer ?
#
loop_
_entity_poly.entity_id
_entity_poly.type
_entity_poly.pdbx_seq_one_letter_code
_entity_poly.pdbx_strand_id
1 'polypeptide(L)'
;MKQTENDTQQLQNEDSNINIEEKEILEQKQQILNNSGVLAAYEYFLRRLCKDGFPSRNVYEFAAQAVLKYEKKNKLNNESSLKAQLQVKNEIKQEGKNDKNKS
;
A
#
# COMPACT_ATOMS: atom_id res chain seq x y z
N MET A 1 -42.15 34.39 -6.50
CA MET A 1 -40.85 34.06 -7.11
C MET A 1 -39.77 33.61 -6.11
N LYS A 2 -40.03 33.49 -4.79
CA LYS A 2 -39.01 33.08 -3.80
C LYS A 2 -38.87 31.56 -3.57
N GLN A 3 -39.78 30.75 -4.13
CA GLN A 3 -39.77 29.30 -3.91
C GLN A 3 -38.69 28.60 -4.76
N THR A 4 -38.57 29.01 -6.03
CA THR A 4 -37.68 28.38 -7.03
C THR A 4 -36.18 28.57 -6.78
N GLU A 5 -35.79 29.67 -6.11
CA GLU A 5 -34.39 29.92 -5.75
C GLU A 5 -33.92 29.03 -4.60
N ASN A 6 -34.83 28.65 -3.69
CA ASN A 6 -34.51 27.82 -2.53
C ASN A 6 -34.36 26.35 -2.93
N ASP A 7 -35.22 25.88 -3.84
CA ASP A 7 -35.16 24.51 -4.36
C ASP A 7 -33.90 24.29 -5.21
N THR A 8 -33.46 25.31 -5.97
CA THR A 8 -32.23 25.25 -6.77
C THR A 8 -30.98 25.23 -5.89
N GLN A 9 -30.97 25.97 -4.77
CA GLN A 9 -29.86 25.95 -3.81
C GLN A 9 -29.79 24.62 -3.04
N GLN A 10 -30.92 23.99 -2.74
CA GLN A 10 -30.94 22.68 -2.07
C GLN A 10 -30.38 21.58 -2.96
N LEU A 11 -30.77 21.52 -4.25
CA LEU A 11 -30.24 20.55 -5.22
C LEU A 11 -28.72 20.70 -5.44
N GLN A 12 -28.22 21.94 -5.55
CA GLN A 12 -26.77 22.19 -5.71
C GLN A 12 -25.95 21.78 -4.49
N ASN A 13 -26.51 21.90 -3.29
CA ASN A 13 -25.84 21.49 -2.04
C ASN A 13 -25.82 19.96 -1.87
N GLU A 14 -26.87 19.26 -2.31
CA GLU A 14 -26.91 17.78 -2.30
C GLU A 14 -25.95 17.18 -3.32
N ASP A 15 -25.90 17.72 -4.55
CA ASP A 15 -24.94 17.30 -5.58
C ASP A 15 -23.48 17.52 -5.13
N SER A 16 -23.23 18.60 -4.38
CA SER A 16 -21.90 18.91 -3.84
C SER A 16 -21.51 17.97 -2.69
N ASN A 17 -22.45 17.59 -1.81
CA ASN A 17 -22.19 16.66 -0.71
C ASN A 17 -21.94 15.23 -1.22
N ILE A 18 -22.69 14.76 -2.21
CA ILE A 18 -22.48 13.45 -2.83
C ILE A 18 -21.06 13.35 -3.42
N ASN A 19 -20.58 14.43 -4.06
CA ASN A 19 -19.26 14.48 -4.67
C ASN A 19 -18.10 14.49 -3.64
N ILE A 20 -18.34 15.05 -2.45
CA ILE A 20 -17.38 15.02 -1.34
C ILE A 20 -17.27 13.60 -0.74
N GLU A 21 -18.40 12.94 -0.48
CA GLU A 21 -18.42 11.57 0.03
C GLU A 21 -17.77 10.57 -0.94
N GLU A 22 -18.06 10.67 -2.24
CA GLU A 22 -17.42 9.82 -3.25
C GLU A 22 -15.90 9.99 -3.30
N LYS A 23 -15.42 11.23 -3.14
CA LYS A 23 -14.00 11.55 -3.09
C LYS A 23 -13.31 10.96 -1.85
N GLU A 24 -13.92 11.08 -0.68
CA GLU A 24 -13.39 10.49 0.55
C GLU A 24 -13.30 8.96 0.45
N ILE A 25 -14.33 8.31 -0.10
CA ILE A 25 -14.33 6.86 -0.34
C ILE A 25 -13.20 6.46 -1.30
N LEU A 26 -12.95 7.26 -2.34
CA LEU A 26 -11.87 7.00 -3.29
C LEU A 26 -10.49 7.13 -2.64
N GLU A 27 -10.28 8.15 -1.82
CA GLU A 27 -9.03 8.33 -1.06
C GLU A 27 -8.79 7.16 -0.09
N GLN A 28 -9.83 6.71 0.62
CA GLN A 28 -9.74 5.53 1.49
C GLN A 28 -9.38 4.26 0.72
N LYS A 29 -10.01 4.00 -0.44
CA LYS A 29 -9.68 2.87 -1.31
C LYS A 29 -8.24 2.93 -1.79
N GLN A 30 -7.76 4.10 -2.17
CA GLN A 30 -6.37 4.31 -2.60
C GLN A 30 -5.39 4.02 -1.46
N GLN A 31 -5.68 4.49 -0.25
CA GLN A 31 -4.86 4.21 0.93
C GLN A 31 -4.79 2.71 1.24
N ILE A 32 -5.93 2.00 1.17
CA ILE A 32 -5.97 0.54 1.38
C ILE A 32 -5.12 -0.18 0.33
N LEU A 33 -5.22 0.21 -0.95
CA LEU A 33 -4.41 -0.39 -2.02
C LEU A 33 -2.92 -0.16 -1.82
N ASN A 34 -2.53 1.05 -1.41
CA ASN A 34 -1.13 1.40 -1.15
C ASN A 34 -0.55 0.66 0.05
N ASN A 35 -1.33 0.52 1.13
CA ASN A 35 -0.86 -0.05 2.39
C ASN A 35 -0.93 -1.59 2.43
N SER A 36 -1.87 -2.20 1.71
CA SER A 36 -2.06 -3.65 1.70
C SER A 36 -0.96 -4.41 0.95
N GLY A 37 -0.21 -3.75 0.07
CA GLY A 37 0.78 -4.39 -0.81
C GLY A 37 0.15 -5.22 -1.94
N VAL A 38 -1.17 -5.19 -2.09
CA VAL A 38 -1.92 -5.90 -3.15
C VAL A 38 -1.49 -5.45 -4.53
N LEU A 39 -1.28 -4.14 -4.72
CA LEU A 39 -0.83 -3.58 -6.01
C LEU A 39 0.53 -4.18 -6.42
N ALA A 40 1.49 -4.22 -5.51
CA ALA A 40 2.80 -4.78 -5.78
C ALA A 40 2.78 -6.30 -6.01
N ALA A 41 1.90 -7.03 -5.30
CA ALA A 41 1.67 -8.45 -5.55
C ALA A 41 1.08 -8.70 -6.94
N TYR A 42 0.15 -7.83 -7.37
CA TYR A 42 -0.46 -7.88 -8.70
C TYR A 42 0.57 -7.58 -9.81
N GLU A 43 1.39 -6.55 -9.64
CA GLU A 43 2.50 -6.27 -10.57
C GLU A 43 3.49 -7.44 -10.67
N TYR A 44 3.84 -8.06 -9.54
CA TYR A 44 4.70 -9.25 -9.53
C TYR A 44 4.08 -10.41 -10.33
N PHE A 45 2.77 -10.62 -10.16
CA PHE A 45 2.03 -11.63 -10.91
C PHE A 45 2.05 -11.35 -12.41
N LEU A 46 1.74 -10.12 -12.84
CA LEU A 46 1.74 -9.74 -14.26
C LEU A 46 3.12 -9.91 -14.90
N ARG A 47 4.20 -9.48 -14.22
CA ARG A 47 5.57 -9.69 -14.71
C ARG A 47 5.87 -11.16 -14.91
N ARG A 48 5.36 -12.02 -14.04
CA ARG A 48 5.56 -13.46 -14.11
C ARG A 48 4.74 -14.10 -15.24
N LEU A 49 3.52 -13.62 -15.49
CA LEU A 49 2.75 -14.00 -16.69
C LEU A 49 3.48 -13.61 -17.98
N CYS A 50 4.03 -12.40 -18.04
CA CYS A 50 4.79 -11.96 -19.22
C CYS A 50 6.07 -12.77 -19.44
N LYS A 51 6.70 -13.24 -18.35
CA LYS A 51 7.96 -13.99 -18.41
C LYS A 51 7.75 -15.48 -18.69
N ASP A 52 6.82 -16.10 -17.96
CA ASP A 52 6.61 -17.54 -17.96
C ASP A 52 5.51 -17.96 -18.97
N GLY A 53 4.81 -16.98 -19.55
CA GLY A 53 3.65 -17.19 -20.41
C GLY A 53 2.36 -17.41 -19.62
N PHE A 54 1.25 -17.55 -20.35
CA PHE A 54 -0.04 -17.83 -19.72
C PHE A 54 -0.05 -19.27 -19.17
N PRO A 55 -0.49 -19.48 -17.92
CA PRO A 55 -0.57 -20.82 -17.38
C PRO A 55 -1.56 -21.65 -18.20
N SER A 56 -1.15 -22.87 -18.59
CA SER A 56 -2.02 -23.84 -19.28
C SER A 56 -3.05 -24.48 -18.35
N ARG A 57 -2.86 -24.35 -17.03
CA ARG A 57 -3.78 -24.80 -15.98
C ARG A 57 -4.62 -23.64 -15.44
N ASN A 58 -5.39 -23.90 -14.38
CA ASN A 58 -6.23 -22.93 -13.71
C ASN A 58 -5.48 -21.63 -13.35
N VAL A 59 -5.88 -20.52 -13.98
CA VAL A 59 -5.29 -19.19 -13.80
C VAL A 59 -5.42 -18.69 -12.36
N TYR A 60 -6.50 -19.04 -11.67
CA TYR A 60 -6.74 -18.63 -10.28
C TYR A 60 -5.75 -19.29 -9.33
N GLU A 61 -5.45 -20.58 -9.52
CA GLU A 61 -4.44 -21.27 -8.72
C GLU A 61 -3.04 -20.70 -8.98
N PHE A 62 -2.73 -20.41 -10.24
CA PHE A 62 -1.45 -19.80 -10.60
C PHE A 62 -1.28 -18.41 -9.96
N ALA A 63 -2.33 -17.58 -10.00
CA ALA A 63 -2.36 -16.27 -9.35
C ALA A 63 -2.20 -16.39 -7.83
N ALA A 64 -2.96 -17.26 -7.17
CA ALA A 64 -2.84 -17.50 -5.72
C ALA A 64 -1.43 -17.92 -5.32
N GLN A 65 -0.81 -18.83 -6.08
CA GLN A 65 0.58 -19.24 -5.84
C GLN A 65 1.59 -18.11 -6.08
N ALA A 66 1.37 -17.27 -7.09
CA ALA A 66 2.24 -16.13 -7.36
C ALA A 66 2.18 -15.08 -6.24
N VAL A 67 0.98 -14.73 -5.80
CA VAL A 67 0.75 -13.81 -4.68
C VAL A 67 1.35 -14.37 -3.39
N LEU A 68 1.12 -15.65 -3.06
CA LEU A 68 1.70 -16.28 -1.88
C LEU A 68 3.24 -16.26 -1.90
N LYS A 69 3.85 -16.51 -3.06
CA LYS A 69 5.31 -16.42 -3.23
C LYS A 69 5.82 -14.98 -3.04
N TYR A 70 5.10 -13.99 -3.57
CA TYR A 70 5.41 -12.58 -3.37
C TYR A 70 5.39 -12.21 -1.88
N GLU A 71 4.32 -12.56 -1.16
CA GLU A 71 4.18 -12.24 0.26
C GLU A 71 5.31 -12.84 1.11
N LYS A 72 5.64 -14.11 0.86
CA LYS A 72 6.77 -14.78 1.54
C LYS A 72 8.08 -14.04 1.27
N LYS A 73 8.35 -13.67 0.02
CA LYS A 73 9.55 -12.92 -0.36
C LYS A 73 9.57 -11.53 0.28
N ASN A 74 8.44 -10.83 0.30
CA ASN A 74 8.35 -9.49 0.85
C ASN A 74 8.57 -9.48 2.37
N LYS A 75 8.01 -10.44 3.09
CA LYS A 75 8.26 -10.62 4.54
C LYS A 75 9.74 -10.82 4.84
N LEU A 76 10.40 -11.72 4.11
CA LEU A 76 11.84 -11.96 4.28
C LEU A 76 12.69 -10.70 4.02
N ASN A 77 12.37 -9.96 2.97
CA ASN A 77 13.07 -8.70 2.66
C ASN A 77 12.86 -7.66 3.76
N ASN A 78 11.64 -7.50 4.26
CA ASN A 78 11.35 -6.55 5.35
C ASN A 78 12.01 -6.94 6.67
N GLU A 79 12.05 -8.24 7.00
CA GLU A 79 12.78 -8.70 8.19
C GLU A 79 14.29 -8.46 8.07
N SER A 80 14.86 -8.69 6.89
CA SER A 80 16.29 -8.45 6.66
C SER A 80 16.66 -6.97 6.76
N SER A 81 15.83 -6.07 6.22
CA SER A 81 16.07 -4.62 6.28
C SER A 81 15.90 -4.08 7.71
N LEU A 82 14.94 -4.60 8.47
CA LEU A 82 14.73 -4.22 9.86
C LEU A 82 15.90 -4.68 10.75
N LYS A 83 16.39 -5.91 10.55
CA LYS A 83 17.57 -6.43 11.25
C LYS A 83 18.82 -5.60 10.96
N ALA A 84 19.05 -5.24 9.69
CA ALA A 84 20.17 -4.39 9.30
C ALA A 84 20.11 -3.00 9.98
N GLN A 85 18.92 -2.37 10.02
CA GLN A 85 18.74 -1.09 10.70
C GLN A 85 18.99 -1.15 12.21
N LEU A 86 18.58 -2.25 12.86
CA LEU A 86 18.82 -2.45 14.29
C LEU A 86 20.31 -2.63 14.61
N GLN A 87 21.07 -3.32 13.75
CA GLN A 87 22.51 -3.47 13.91
C GLN A 87 23.23 -2.11 13.83
N VAL A 88 22.93 -1.31 12.80
CA VAL A 88 23.49 0.04 12.65
C VAL A 88 23.18 0.93 13.86
N LYS A 89 21.95 0.91 14.38
CA LYS A 89 21.58 1.68 15.59
C LYS A 89 22.33 1.22 16.84
N ASN A 90 22.62 -0.07 16.96
CA ASN A 90 23.35 -0.60 18.11
C ASN A 90 24.84 -0.26 18.04
N GLU A 91 25.43 -0.28 16.85
CA GLU A 91 26.83 0.14 16.61
C GLU A 91 27.04 1.62 16.96
N ILE A 92 26.18 2.52 16.47
CA ILE A 92 26.23 3.96 16.79
C ILE A 92 26.09 4.22 18.30
N LYS A 93 25.26 3.44 19.01
CA LYS A 93 25.09 3.55 20.47
C LYS A 93 26.31 3.07 21.26
N GLN A 94 27.10 2.15 20.71
CA GLN A 94 28.32 1.67 21.37
C GLN A 94 29.48 2.65 21.17
N GLU A 95 29.61 3.23 19.98
CA GLU A 95 30.62 4.25 19.69
C GLU A 95 30.44 5.51 20.57
N GLY A 96 29.22 6.03 20.69
CA GLY A 96 28.94 7.21 21.53
C GLY A 96 29.09 7.01 23.05
N LYS A 97 29.28 5.77 23.52
CA LYS A 97 29.59 5.47 24.94
C LYS A 97 31.09 5.36 25.20
N ASN A 98 31.88 4.95 24.21
CA ASN A 98 33.33 4.83 24.35
C ASN A 98 34.03 6.19 24.37
N ASP A 99 33.47 7.23 23.72
CA ASP A 99 34.03 8.58 23.76
C ASP A 99 33.82 9.31 25.09
N LYS A 100 32.77 8.96 25.86
CA LYS A 100 32.49 9.60 27.17
C LYS A 100 33.35 9.07 28.32
N ASN A 101 33.99 7.92 28.15
CA ASN A 101 34.85 7.30 29.16
C ASN A 101 36.35 7.62 28.95
N LYS A 102 36.67 8.53 28.02
CA LYS A 102 38.04 8.90 27.65
C LYS A 102 38.44 10.32 28.06
N SER A 103 37.62 11.01 28.85
CA SER A 103 37.88 12.37 29.33
C SER A 103 37.95 12.46 30.84
#